data_AF-A0A845QLH3-F1
#
_entry.id   AF-A0A845QLH3-F1
#
_cell.length_a   1.000
_cell.length_b   1.000
_cell.length_c   1.000
_cell.angle_alpha   90.00
_cell.angle_beta   90.00
_cell.angle_gamma   90.00
#
_symmetry.space_group_name_H-M   'P 1'
#
loop_
_entity.id
_entity.type
_entity.pdbx_description
1 polymer ?
#
loop_
_entity_poly.entity_id
_entity_poly.type
_entity_poly.pdbx_seq_one_letter_code
_entity_poly.pdbx_strand_id
1 'polypeptide(L)'
;MDKILYVLFLTGICIWQLPALHSLYMTFRSRVYIRRNLKKVTSENLFLKRSPLGQHLALVIEGAETEKFFTSLENFYLISLILGAGSGLAAYLATGPFMALLCGIFMGLLPYTILMARLYGRRVSRSKEGDVLLQELLNNYKIHDFNIKEAIEVTAAELDKAPESRKLLLQLAKGLQKSVTKEEVDQHLTAFRYGIDTAWGNALSTNIFFAYLYGVRVDNALEDLLASMIKSRKVIEHGKRENNEAKLILKYLAPVSFLLTVVGACRYFGFTPTKFIRYQFGTVLGLQWFLIMTMMYLASLLLNVFLSREKMDI
;
A
#
# COMPACT_ATOMS: atom_id res chain seq x y z
N MET A 1 4.51 -49.80 -35.22
CA MET A 1 5.72 -50.16 -34.46
C MET A 1 6.60 -48.94 -34.25
N ASP A 2 6.92 -48.19 -35.31
CA ASP A 2 7.86 -47.04 -35.25
C ASP A 2 7.45 -45.90 -34.31
N LYS A 3 6.15 -45.54 -34.26
CA LYS A 3 5.65 -44.47 -33.37
C LYS A 3 5.86 -44.77 -31.88
N ILE A 4 5.83 -46.04 -31.48
CA ILE A 4 6.03 -46.47 -30.08
C ILE A 4 7.51 -46.36 -29.70
N LEU A 5 8.41 -46.64 -30.66
CA LEU A 5 9.85 -46.53 -30.51
C LEU A 5 10.29 -45.06 -30.34
N TYR A 6 9.71 -44.13 -31.11
CA TYR A 6 9.95 -42.70 -30.94
C TYR A 6 9.46 -42.16 -29.59
N VAL A 7 8.31 -42.63 -29.11
CA VAL A 7 7.78 -42.24 -27.79
C VAL A 7 8.68 -42.77 -26.68
N LEU A 8 9.10 -44.05 -26.74
CA LEU A 8 10.04 -44.62 -25.78
C LEU A 8 11.38 -43.87 -25.76
N PHE A 9 11.92 -43.52 -26.93
CA PHE A 9 13.16 -42.76 -27.05
C PHE A 9 13.04 -41.34 -26.46
N LEU A 10 11.95 -40.63 -26.77
CA LEU A 10 11.67 -39.29 -26.20
C LEU A 10 11.46 -39.34 -24.69
N THR A 11 10.74 -40.36 -24.18
CA THR A 11 10.57 -40.54 -22.73
C THR A 11 11.90 -40.85 -22.05
N GLY A 12 12.77 -41.64 -22.66
CA GLY A 12 14.12 -41.92 -22.15
C GLY A 12 14.98 -40.66 -22.06
N ILE A 13 14.94 -39.80 -23.08
CA ILE A 13 15.64 -38.51 -23.08
C ILE A 13 15.10 -37.56 -22.01
N CYS A 14 13.78 -37.48 -21.85
CA CYS A 14 13.16 -36.65 -20.82
C CYS A 14 13.51 -37.12 -19.40
N ILE A 15 13.53 -38.44 -19.15
CA ILE A 15 13.93 -39.01 -17.86
C ILE A 15 15.43 -38.78 -17.61
N TRP A 16 16.27 -38.86 -18.63
CA TRP A 16 17.71 -38.61 -18.53
C TRP A 16 18.05 -37.14 -18.24
N GLN A 17 17.29 -36.18 -18.78
CA GLN A 17 17.52 -34.75 -18.54
C GLN A 17 16.81 -34.19 -17.30
N LEU A 18 15.86 -34.93 -16.71
CA LEU A 18 15.12 -34.54 -15.50
C LEU A 18 16.02 -34.15 -14.31
N PRO A 19 17.12 -34.86 -14.00
CA PRO A 19 18.05 -34.48 -12.92
C PRO A 19 18.79 -33.17 -13.20
N ALA A 20 19.14 -32.91 -14.46
CA ALA A 20 19.81 -31.69 -14.88
C ALA A 20 18.87 -30.48 -14.85
N LEU A 21 17.61 -30.67 -15.26
CA LEU A 21 16.57 -29.65 -15.12
C LEU A 21 16.25 -29.37 -13.65
N HIS A 22 16.21 -30.39 -12.81
CA HIS A 22 15.99 -30.25 -11.38
C HIS A 22 17.15 -29.52 -10.69
N SER A 23 18.41 -29.83 -11.03
CA SER A 23 19.58 -29.14 -10.47
C SER A 23 19.66 -27.68 -10.93
N LEU A 24 19.29 -27.38 -12.17
CA LEU A 24 19.21 -26.02 -12.71
C LEU A 24 18.08 -25.23 -12.01
N TYR A 25 16.92 -25.84 -11.82
CA TYR A 25 15.81 -25.26 -11.05
C TYR A 25 16.21 -24.97 -9.59
N MET A 26 16.85 -25.91 -8.91
CA MET A 26 17.30 -25.75 -7.52
C MET A 26 18.40 -24.69 -7.40
N THR A 27 19.30 -24.59 -8.39
CA THR A 27 20.35 -23.55 -8.44
C THR A 27 19.75 -22.17 -8.69
N PHE A 28 18.75 -22.07 -9.56
CA PHE A 28 18.04 -20.82 -9.79
C PHE A 28 17.25 -20.41 -8.54
N ARG A 29 16.53 -21.34 -7.92
CA ARG A 29 15.79 -21.12 -6.67
C ARG A 29 16.72 -20.70 -5.54
N SER A 30 17.86 -21.36 -5.36
CA SER A 30 18.83 -21.05 -4.30
C SER A 30 19.49 -19.69 -4.54
N ARG A 31 19.87 -19.35 -5.77
CA ARG A 31 20.41 -18.02 -6.10
C ARG A 31 19.39 -16.92 -5.88
N VAL A 32 18.12 -17.13 -6.24
CA VAL A 32 17.03 -16.17 -5.97
C VAL A 32 16.79 -16.05 -4.47
N TYR A 33 16.78 -17.15 -3.73
CA TYR A 33 16.61 -17.16 -2.27
C TYR A 33 17.75 -16.44 -1.54
N ILE A 34 18.99 -16.76 -1.87
CA ILE A 34 20.20 -16.17 -1.28
C ILE A 34 20.28 -14.68 -1.62
N ARG A 35 20.04 -14.28 -2.88
CA ARG A 35 19.99 -12.86 -3.25
C ARG A 35 18.88 -12.12 -2.51
N ARG A 36 17.71 -12.73 -2.31
CA ARG A 36 16.60 -12.11 -1.57
C ARG A 36 16.93 -11.89 -0.09
N ASN A 37 17.59 -12.86 0.55
CA ASN A 37 18.00 -12.75 1.96
C ASN A 37 19.19 -11.80 2.14
N LEU A 38 20.18 -11.83 1.25
CA LEU A 38 21.29 -10.86 1.27
C LEU A 38 20.80 -9.44 1.03
N LYS A 39 19.85 -9.23 0.09
CA LYS A 39 19.28 -7.89 -0.18
C LYS A 39 18.55 -7.32 1.04
N LYS A 40 17.98 -8.17 1.92
CA LYS A 40 17.36 -7.76 3.21
C LYS A 40 18.38 -7.32 4.26
N VAL A 41 19.54 -7.98 4.34
CA VAL A 41 20.61 -7.61 5.30
C VAL A 41 21.39 -6.38 4.80
N THR A 42 21.60 -6.27 3.49
CA THR A 42 22.27 -5.08 2.89
C THR A 42 21.35 -3.86 2.83
N SER A 43 20.02 -4.04 2.83
CA SER A 43 19.08 -2.91 2.75
C SER A 43 19.08 -2.01 3.98
N GLU A 44 19.36 -2.53 5.19
CA GLU A 44 19.47 -1.72 6.41
C GLU A 44 20.64 -0.73 6.32
N ASN A 45 21.82 -1.18 5.91
CA ASN A 45 22.99 -0.30 5.70
C ASN A 45 22.86 0.64 4.49
N LEU A 46 22.11 0.25 3.45
CA LEU A 46 21.81 1.11 2.30
C LEU A 46 20.76 2.17 2.60
N PHE A 47 19.86 1.95 3.57
CA PHE A 47 18.84 2.92 3.96
C PHE A 47 19.47 4.24 4.42
N LEU A 48 20.56 4.16 5.19
CA LEU A 48 21.34 5.30 5.69
C LEU A 48 22.07 6.09 4.58
N LYS A 49 22.35 5.49 3.43
CA LYS A 49 23.04 6.15 2.29
C LYS A 49 22.10 6.69 1.21
N ARG A 50 20.78 6.55 1.35
CA ARG A 50 19.81 6.99 0.35
C ARG A 50 19.48 8.48 0.48
N SER A 51 19.07 9.07 -0.65
CA SER A 51 18.46 10.41 -0.67
C SER A 51 17.15 10.43 0.14
N PRO A 52 16.71 11.60 0.65
CA PRO A 52 15.47 11.71 1.43
C PRO A 52 14.24 11.15 0.70
N LEU A 53 14.15 11.34 -0.62
CA LEU A 53 13.10 10.75 -1.46
C LEU A 53 13.21 9.21 -1.54
N GLY A 54 14.43 8.68 -1.64
CA GLY A 54 14.67 7.24 -1.67
C GLY A 54 14.36 6.54 -0.34
N GLN A 55 14.60 7.22 0.78
CA GLN A 55 14.20 6.76 2.11
C GLN A 55 12.68 6.77 2.25
N HIS A 56 12.02 7.87 1.86
CA HIS A 56 10.57 7.97 1.87
C HIS A 56 9.92 6.85 1.04
N LEU A 57 10.36 6.64 -0.21
CA LEU A 57 9.81 5.59 -1.06
C LEU A 57 10.03 4.18 -0.51
N ALA A 58 11.17 3.93 0.14
CA ALA A 58 11.43 2.66 0.80
C ALA A 58 10.44 2.42 1.95
N LEU A 59 10.22 3.42 2.80
CA LEU A 59 9.23 3.37 3.88
C LEU A 59 7.80 3.17 3.35
N VAL A 60 7.45 3.79 2.22
CA VAL A 60 6.14 3.63 1.59
C VAL A 60 5.94 2.21 1.06
N ILE A 61 6.95 1.64 0.39
CA ILE A 61 6.89 0.27 -0.16
C ILE A 61 6.73 -0.75 0.96
N GLU A 62 7.53 -0.59 2.03
CA GLU A 62 7.50 -1.44 3.22
C GLU A 62 6.17 -1.30 3.98
N GLY A 63 5.74 -0.07 4.27
CA GLY A 63 4.48 0.19 4.97
C GLY A 63 3.23 -0.25 4.20
N ALA A 64 3.28 -0.24 2.87
CA ALA A 64 2.21 -0.76 2.02
C ALA A 64 2.23 -2.31 1.90
N GLU A 65 3.23 -3.00 2.46
CA GLU A 65 3.54 -4.44 2.30
C GLU A 65 3.46 -4.91 0.84
N THR A 66 3.96 -4.07 -0.06
CA THR A 66 3.94 -4.37 -1.50
C THR A 66 5.20 -5.08 -1.96
N GLU A 67 5.98 -5.68 -1.05
CA GLU A 67 7.21 -6.42 -1.36
C GLU A 67 7.02 -7.52 -2.41
N LYS A 68 5.79 -8.04 -2.57
CA LYS A 68 5.44 -9.01 -3.63
C LYS A 68 5.44 -8.38 -5.03
N PHE A 69 5.07 -7.10 -5.15
CA PHE A 69 4.98 -6.36 -6.41
C PHE A 69 6.21 -5.48 -6.65
N PHE A 70 6.71 -4.83 -5.60
CA PHE A 70 7.88 -3.96 -5.61
C PHE A 70 8.93 -4.54 -4.66
N THR A 71 9.71 -5.50 -5.15
CA THR A 71 10.77 -6.16 -4.36
C THR A 71 11.95 -5.23 -4.02
N SER A 72 12.15 -4.16 -4.79
CA SER A 72 13.15 -3.12 -4.51
C SER A 72 12.76 -1.77 -5.11
N LEU A 73 13.36 -0.69 -4.60
CA LEU A 73 13.21 0.67 -5.12
C LEU A 73 13.52 0.76 -6.62
N GLU A 74 14.52 0.01 -7.09
CA GLU A 74 14.88 -0.09 -8.52
C GLU A 74 13.71 -0.64 -9.37
N ASN A 75 12.99 -1.63 -8.86
CA ASN A 75 11.84 -2.23 -9.56
C ASN A 75 10.68 -1.24 -9.62
N PHE A 76 10.50 -0.44 -8.57
CA PHE A 76 9.52 0.64 -8.58
C PHE A 76 9.83 1.67 -9.67
N TYR A 77 11.08 2.16 -9.76
CA TYR A 77 11.46 3.10 -10.81
C TYR A 77 11.31 2.50 -12.22
N LEU A 78 11.70 1.25 -12.41
CA LEU A 78 11.59 0.55 -13.68
C LEU A 78 10.12 0.40 -14.11
N ILE A 79 9.22 0.00 -13.20
CA ILE A 79 7.79 -0.14 -13.50
C ILE A 79 7.18 1.21 -13.87
N SER A 80 7.45 2.25 -13.08
CA SER A 80 6.96 3.61 -13.35
C SER A 80 7.48 4.15 -14.69
N LEU A 81 8.75 3.89 -15.02
CA LEU A 81 9.35 4.28 -16.29
C LEU A 81 8.71 3.55 -17.47
N ILE A 82 8.54 2.23 -17.39
CA ILE A 82 7.92 1.43 -18.46
C ILE A 82 6.47 1.86 -18.69
N LEU A 83 5.70 2.07 -17.62
CA LEU A 83 4.30 2.51 -17.75
C LEU A 83 4.21 3.92 -18.33
N GLY A 84 5.02 4.85 -17.83
CA GLY A 84 5.06 6.22 -18.33
C GLY A 84 5.53 6.29 -19.77
N ALA A 85 6.73 5.79 -20.08
CA ALA A 85 7.28 5.82 -21.44
C ALA A 85 6.45 5.01 -22.43
N GLY A 86 5.94 3.84 -22.04
CA GLY A 86 5.08 3.00 -22.89
C GLY A 86 3.77 3.69 -23.25
N SER A 87 3.09 4.27 -22.25
CA SER A 87 1.85 5.02 -22.48
C SER A 87 2.07 6.32 -23.27
N GLY A 88 3.18 7.01 -23.02
CA GLY A 88 3.55 8.23 -23.72
C GLY A 88 3.84 7.96 -25.19
N LEU A 89 4.60 6.90 -25.49
CA LEU A 89 4.88 6.48 -26.86
C LEU A 89 3.59 6.07 -27.59
N ALA A 90 2.71 5.30 -26.93
CA ALA A 90 1.43 4.91 -27.51
C ALA A 90 0.54 6.14 -27.83
N ALA A 91 0.45 7.09 -26.90
CA ALA A 91 -0.31 8.32 -27.10
C ALA A 91 0.33 9.26 -28.15
N TYR A 92 1.66 9.27 -28.27
CA TYR A 92 2.38 10.00 -29.32
C TYR A 92 1.98 9.52 -30.71
N LEU A 93 2.00 8.20 -30.92
CA LEU A 93 1.63 7.59 -32.20
C LEU A 93 0.16 7.79 -32.55
N ALA A 94 -0.73 7.88 -31.55
CA ALA A 94 -2.16 7.94 -31.78
C ALA A 94 -2.74 9.36 -31.84
N THR A 95 -2.20 10.31 -31.06
CA THR A 95 -2.86 11.61 -30.80
C THR A 95 -1.93 12.83 -30.84
N GLY A 96 -0.61 12.63 -30.87
CA GLY A 96 0.39 13.69 -30.94
C GLY A 96 1.15 13.97 -29.63
N PRO A 97 2.09 14.93 -29.66
CA PRO A 97 3.10 15.12 -28.62
C PRO A 97 2.55 15.63 -27.27
N PHE A 98 1.54 16.48 -27.30
CA PHE A 98 0.95 17.03 -26.07
C PHE A 98 0.28 15.94 -25.23
N MET A 99 -0.52 15.08 -25.86
CA MET A 99 -1.16 13.96 -25.18
C MET A 99 -0.17 12.87 -24.75
N ALA A 100 0.90 12.67 -25.52
CA ALA A 100 1.99 11.78 -25.12
C ALA A 100 2.57 12.17 -23.76
N LEU A 101 2.83 13.45 -23.56
CA LEU A 101 3.35 13.98 -22.31
C LEU A 101 2.35 13.82 -21.16
N LEU A 102 1.07 14.17 -21.37
CA LEU A 102 0.04 14.03 -20.35
C LEU A 102 -0.19 12.57 -19.93
N CYS A 103 -0.33 11.65 -20.88
CA CYS A 103 -0.52 10.23 -20.60
C CYS A 103 0.71 9.63 -19.93
N GLY A 104 1.91 9.99 -20.41
CA GLY A 104 3.17 9.50 -19.85
C GLY A 104 3.39 9.92 -18.41
N ILE A 105 3.14 11.20 -18.07
CA ILE A 105 3.22 11.70 -16.70
C ILE A 105 2.17 11.01 -15.82
N PHE A 106 0.92 10.93 -16.28
CA PHE A 106 -0.16 10.33 -15.50
C PHE A 106 0.13 8.86 -15.17
N MET A 107 0.50 8.06 -16.18
CA MET A 107 0.80 6.64 -16.00
C MET A 107 2.10 6.41 -15.23
N GLY A 108 3.09 7.29 -15.35
CA GLY A 108 4.33 7.23 -14.57
C GLY A 108 4.11 7.52 -13.08
N LEU A 109 3.16 8.40 -12.73
CA LEU A 109 2.79 8.70 -11.34
C LEU A 109 1.80 7.69 -10.74
N LEU A 110 1.16 6.87 -11.57
CA LEU A 110 0.12 5.94 -11.16
C LEU A 110 0.62 4.88 -10.15
N PRO A 111 1.80 4.25 -10.30
CA PRO A 111 2.33 3.33 -9.28
C PRO A 111 2.54 3.99 -7.91
N TYR A 112 3.05 5.24 -7.90
CA TYR A 112 3.26 6.00 -6.66
C TYR A 112 1.94 6.26 -5.95
N THR A 113 0.95 6.77 -6.67
CA THR A 113 -0.37 7.10 -6.10
C THR A 113 -1.10 5.85 -5.60
N ILE A 114 -1.01 4.71 -6.29
CA ILE A 114 -1.55 3.43 -5.81
C ILE A 114 -0.86 2.97 -4.52
N LEU A 115 0.48 3.05 -4.46
CA LEU A 115 1.22 2.70 -3.25
C LEU A 115 0.78 3.57 -2.07
N MET A 116 0.65 4.87 -2.30
CA MET A 116 0.24 5.79 -1.27
C MET A 116 -1.21 5.57 -0.84
N ALA A 117 -2.11 5.24 -1.76
CA ALA A 117 -3.49 4.88 -1.46
C ALA A 117 -3.57 3.57 -0.63
N ARG A 118 -2.72 2.58 -0.93
CA ARG A 118 -2.61 1.35 -0.12
C ARG A 118 -2.06 1.63 1.28
N LEU A 119 -0.97 2.39 1.37
CA LEU A 119 -0.39 2.79 2.65
C LEU A 119 -1.42 3.54 3.50
N TYR A 120 -2.10 4.52 2.90
CA TYR A 120 -3.15 5.28 3.56
C TYR A 120 -4.29 4.38 4.04
N GLY A 121 -4.77 3.46 3.19
CA GLY A 121 -5.82 2.51 3.57
C GLY A 121 -5.43 1.63 4.77
N ARG A 122 -4.17 1.22 4.86
CA ARG A 122 -3.62 0.45 6.00
C ARG A 122 -3.51 1.29 7.26
N ARG A 123 -2.97 2.51 7.15
CA ARG A 123 -2.91 3.48 8.25
C ARG A 123 -4.30 3.74 8.83
N VAL A 124 -5.32 3.90 7.97
CA VAL A 124 -6.72 4.04 8.40
C VAL A 124 -7.21 2.80 9.15
N SER A 125 -6.88 1.58 8.69
CA SER A 125 -7.26 0.35 9.39
C SER A 125 -6.63 0.26 10.79
N ARG A 126 -5.30 0.47 10.87
CA ARG A 126 -4.55 0.50 12.14
C ARG A 126 -5.09 1.57 13.08
N SER A 127 -5.37 2.74 12.54
CA SER A 127 -5.93 3.86 13.27
C SER A 127 -7.28 3.54 13.89
N LYS A 128 -8.19 2.87 13.14
CA LYS A 128 -9.50 2.42 13.66
C LYS A 128 -9.43 1.33 14.71
N GLU A 129 -8.35 0.55 14.71
CA GLU A 129 -8.04 -0.45 15.73
C GLU A 129 -7.36 0.16 16.99
N GLY A 130 -7.12 1.48 17.01
CA GLY A 130 -6.27 2.14 18.00
C GLY A 130 -6.83 2.15 19.42
N ASP A 131 -8.15 2.26 19.61
CA ASP A 131 -8.78 2.19 20.93
C ASP A 131 -8.71 0.78 21.53
N VAL A 132 -8.88 -0.27 20.70
CA VAL A 132 -8.70 -1.66 21.13
C VAL A 132 -7.23 -1.89 21.53
N LEU A 133 -6.29 -1.42 20.70
CA LEU A 133 -4.87 -1.48 21.02
C LEU A 133 -4.54 -0.77 22.34
N LEU A 134 -5.01 0.47 22.53
CA LEU A 134 -4.75 1.25 23.74
C LEU A 134 -5.38 0.64 24.98
N GLN A 135 -6.60 0.08 24.85
CA GLN A 135 -7.29 -0.58 25.95
C GLN A 135 -6.53 -1.82 26.43
N GLU A 136 -6.15 -2.70 25.51
CA GLU A 136 -5.39 -3.91 25.87
C GLU A 136 -3.99 -3.55 26.40
N LEU A 137 -3.31 -2.58 25.79
CA LEU A 137 -2.01 -2.11 26.27
C LEU A 137 -2.11 -1.52 27.69
N LEU A 138 -3.12 -0.68 27.97
CA LEU A 138 -3.33 -0.09 29.28
C LEU A 138 -3.64 -1.15 30.34
N ASN A 139 -4.47 -2.14 30.00
CA ASN A 139 -4.77 -3.25 30.90
C ASN A 139 -3.50 -4.03 31.24
N ASN A 140 -2.72 -4.42 30.23
CA ASN A 140 -1.46 -5.13 30.42
C ASN A 140 -0.42 -4.28 31.16
N TYR A 141 -0.40 -2.97 30.91
CA TYR A 141 0.46 -2.05 31.66
C TYR A 141 0.15 -2.02 33.15
N LYS A 142 -1.14 -2.07 33.52
CA LYS A 142 -1.55 -2.15 34.93
C LYS A 142 -1.31 -3.52 35.56
N ILE A 143 -1.46 -4.60 34.79
CA ILE A 143 -1.25 -5.99 35.26
C ILE A 143 0.23 -6.26 35.53
N HIS A 144 1.12 -5.76 34.67
CA HIS A 144 2.56 -5.99 34.75
C HIS A 144 3.29 -4.86 35.50
N ASP A 145 2.73 -4.42 36.64
CA ASP A 145 3.36 -3.46 37.57
C ASP A 145 3.89 -2.17 36.91
N PHE A 146 3.19 -1.66 35.89
CA PHE A 146 3.58 -0.45 35.15
C PHE A 146 4.91 -0.60 34.39
N ASN A 147 5.28 -1.82 34.02
CA ASN A 147 6.40 -2.10 33.11
C ASN A 147 5.94 -2.03 31.65
N ILE A 148 6.26 -0.94 30.96
CA ILE A 148 5.80 -0.71 29.57
C ILE A 148 6.40 -1.72 28.58
N LYS A 149 7.62 -2.21 28.85
CA LYS A 149 8.28 -3.17 27.97
C LYS A 149 7.52 -4.49 27.96
N GLU A 150 7.24 -5.01 29.16
CA GLU A 150 6.51 -6.27 29.34
C GLU A 150 5.06 -6.14 28.85
N ALA A 151 4.41 -5.01 29.14
CA ALA A 151 3.06 -4.72 28.64
C ALA A 151 2.99 -4.74 27.10
N ILE A 152 3.97 -4.16 26.41
CA ILE A 152 4.04 -4.17 24.95
C ILE A 152 4.25 -5.60 24.42
N GLU A 153 5.13 -6.38 25.05
CA GLU A 153 5.41 -7.77 24.63
C GLU A 153 4.16 -8.67 24.75
N VAL A 154 3.47 -8.60 25.89
CA VAL A 154 2.25 -9.38 26.15
C VAL A 154 1.12 -8.92 25.24
N THR A 155 0.90 -7.61 25.12
CA THR A 155 -0.13 -7.06 24.20
C THR A 155 0.16 -7.49 22.76
N ALA A 156 1.41 -7.47 22.31
CA ALA A 156 1.75 -7.88 20.95
C ALA A 156 1.50 -9.38 20.69
N ALA A 157 1.66 -10.22 21.73
CA ALA A 157 1.40 -11.65 21.66
C ALA A 157 -0.10 -11.95 21.59
N GLU A 158 -0.92 -11.29 22.42
CA GLU A 158 -2.33 -11.63 22.68
C GLU A 158 -3.37 -10.80 21.91
N LEU A 159 -2.96 -9.73 21.23
CA LEU A 159 -3.89 -8.82 20.54
C LEU A 159 -4.50 -9.44 19.26
N ASP A 160 -5.54 -10.25 19.42
CA ASP A 160 -6.23 -10.91 18.30
C ASP A 160 -7.27 -10.01 17.62
N LYS A 161 -7.90 -9.10 18.36
CA LYS A 161 -8.99 -8.22 17.87
C LYS A 161 -8.50 -7.10 16.95
N ALA A 162 -7.19 -6.85 16.88
CA ALA A 162 -6.58 -5.75 16.13
C ALA A 162 -5.32 -6.23 15.37
N PRO A 163 -5.49 -7.00 14.28
CA PRO A 163 -4.38 -7.70 13.62
C PRO A 163 -3.38 -6.76 12.95
N GLU A 164 -3.80 -5.61 12.43
CA GLU A 164 -2.91 -4.65 11.77
C GLU A 164 -2.10 -3.86 12.80
N SER A 165 -2.73 -3.47 13.91
CA SER A 165 -2.03 -2.87 15.05
C SER A 165 -1.10 -3.87 15.74
N ARG A 166 -1.50 -5.14 15.87
CA ARG A 166 -0.67 -6.22 16.44
C ARG A 166 0.65 -6.38 15.69
N LYS A 167 0.64 -6.41 14.36
CA LYS A 167 1.87 -6.52 13.56
C LYS A 167 2.85 -5.38 13.84
N LEU A 168 2.33 -4.16 13.92
CA LEU A 168 3.12 -2.97 14.18
C LEU A 168 3.65 -2.94 15.62
N LEU A 169 2.85 -3.40 16.59
CA LEU A 169 3.28 -3.56 17.98
C LEU A 169 4.33 -4.68 18.14
N LEU A 170 4.20 -5.79 17.41
CA LEU A 170 5.20 -6.87 17.37
C LEU A 170 6.56 -6.39 16.82
N GLN A 171 6.54 -5.51 15.81
CA GLN A 171 7.77 -4.89 15.29
C GLN A 171 8.40 -3.98 16.33
N LEU A 172 7.59 -3.19 17.04
CA LEU A 172 8.07 -2.34 18.13
C LEU A 172 8.66 -3.18 19.27
N ALA A 173 7.96 -4.22 19.75
CA ALA A 173 8.43 -5.11 20.80
C ALA A 173 9.81 -5.71 20.48
N LYS A 174 9.97 -6.23 19.26
CA LYS A 174 11.25 -6.78 18.77
C LYS A 174 12.35 -5.72 18.69
N GLY A 175 12.00 -4.49 18.28
CA GLY A 175 12.93 -3.37 18.22
C GLY A 175 13.43 -2.97 19.61
N LEU A 176 12.49 -2.75 20.55
CA LEU A 176 12.80 -2.39 21.93
C LEU A 176 13.65 -3.46 22.63
N GLN A 177 13.40 -4.75 22.40
CA GLN A 177 14.20 -5.83 22.97
C GLN A 177 15.68 -5.79 22.54
N LYS A 178 15.95 -5.31 21.32
CA LYS A 178 17.31 -5.21 20.77
C LYS A 178 17.99 -3.87 21.05
N SER A 179 17.21 -2.87 21.47
CA SER A 179 17.71 -1.51 21.67
C SER A 179 18.55 -1.44 22.93
N VAL A 180 19.76 -0.91 22.79
CA VAL A 180 20.69 -0.63 23.91
C VAL A 180 20.75 0.87 24.17
N THR A 181 20.64 1.69 23.11
CA THR A 181 20.77 3.15 23.19
C THR A 181 19.43 3.88 23.10
N LYS A 182 19.40 5.12 23.61
CA LYS A 182 18.22 6.00 23.51
C LYS A 182 17.86 6.30 22.06
N GLU A 183 18.86 6.44 21.20
CA GLU A 183 18.73 6.71 19.79
C GLU A 183 18.05 5.54 19.06
N GLU A 184 18.41 4.29 19.40
CA GLU A 184 17.76 3.09 18.83
C GLU A 184 16.29 3.00 19.25
N VAL A 185 15.98 3.30 20.52
CA VAL A 185 14.60 3.35 21.00
C VAL A 185 13.79 4.38 20.23
N ASP A 186 14.31 5.60 20.06
CA ASP A 186 13.63 6.66 19.30
C ASP A 186 13.44 6.27 17.83
N GLN A 187 14.39 5.56 17.21
CA GLN A 187 14.24 5.06 15.84
C GLN A 187 13.08 4.06 15.71
N HIS A 188 12.98 3.09 16.62
CA HIS A 188 11.87 2.13 16.60
C HIS A 188 10.52 2.78 16.86
N LEU A 189 10.46 3.73 17.80
CA LEU A 189 9.26 4.54 18.04
C LEU A 189 8.94 5.46 16.85
N THR A 190 9.96 5.89 16.10
CA THR A 190 9.80 6.66 14.86
C THR A 190 9.14 5.83 13.77
N ALA A 191 9.57 4.58 13.61
CA ALA A 191 8.94 3.66 12.67
C ALA A 191 7.48 3.35 13.08
N PHE A 192 7.25 3.14 14.38
CA PHE A 192 5.91 2.93 14.94
C PHE A 192 4.99 4.13 14.68
N ARG A 193 5.40 5.36 15.03
CA ARG A 193 4.59 6.58 14.79
C ARG A 193 4.32 6.79 13.31
N TYR A 194 5.29 6.54 12.43
CA TYR A 194 5.12 6.65 10.99
C TYR A 194 4.16 5.59 10.43
N GLY A 195 4.12 4.41 11.05
CA GLY A 195 3.22 3.33 10.63
C GLY A 195 1.76 3.53 11.01
N ILE A 196 1.48 4.36 12.03
CA ILE A 196 0.12 4.76 12.45
C ILE A 196 -0.27 6.10 11.80
N ASP A 197 0.63 7.09 11.86
CA ASP A 197 0.52 8.41 11.22
C ASP A 197 -0.73 9.18 11.66
N THR A 198 -0.84 9.40 12.98
CA THR A 198 -1.94 10.09 13.69
C THR A 198 -1.38 10.82 14.92
N ALA A 199 -2.05 11.87 15.38
CA ALA A 199 -1.69 12.59 16.61
C ALA A 199 -1.69 11.69 17.86
N TRP A 200 -2.70 10.82 18.02
CA TRP A 200 -2.72 9.89 19.15
C TRP A 200 -1.56 8.88 19.09
N GLY A 201 -1.19 8.43 17.89
CA GLY A 201 -0.04 7.55 17.68
C GLY A 201 1.28 8.21 18.09
N ASN A 202 1.42 9.51 17.85
CA ASN A 202 2.55 10.29 18.37
C ASN A 202 2.53 10.37 19.89
N ALA A 203 1.36 10.68 20.49
CA ALA A 203 1.21 10.75 21.94
C ALA A 203 1.53 9.39 22.61
N LEU A 204 1.06 8.28 22.03
CA LEU A 204 1.38 6.93 22.48
C LEU A 204 2.90 6.67 22.41
N SER A 205 3.55 6.97 21.29
CA SER A 205 5.01 6.83 21.17
C SER A 205 5.76 7.62 22.23
N THR A 206 5.33 8.85 22.52
CA THR A 206 5.93 9.70 23.55
C THR A 206 5.72 9.12 24.95
N ASN A 207 4.52 8.61 25.26
CA ASN A 207 4.26 7.94 26.54
C ASN A 207 5.12 6.68 26.70
N ILE A 208 5.23 5.85 25.64
CA ILE A 208 6.10 4.67 25.65
C ILE A 208 7.56 5.07 25.88
N PHE A 209 8.03 6.11 25.20
CA PHE A 209 9.40 6.62 25.36
C PHE A 209 9.69 7.00 26.82
N PHE A 210 8.80 7.78 27.44
CA PHE A 210 9.00 8.22 28.83
C PHE A 210 8.91 7.07 29.83
N ALA A 211 7.96 6.16 29.65
CA ALA A 211 7.82 4.98 30.50
C ALA A 211 9.02 4.02 30.34
N TYR A 212 9.53 3.84 29.13
CA TYR A 212 10.60 2.88 28.84
C TYR A 212 11.97 3.37 29.32
N LEU A 213 12.33 4.62 29.04
CA LEU A 213 13.66 5.15 29.36
C LEU A 213 13.78 5.72 30.76
N TYR A 214 12.70 6.30 31.28
CA TYR A 214 12.74 7.06 32.54
C TYR A 214 11.89 6.44 33.64
N GLY A 215 11.18 5.33 33.37
CA GLY A 215 10.29 4.68 34.35
C GLY A 215 9.12 5.56 34.77
N VAL A 216 8.77 6.57 33.98
CA VAL A 216 7.66 7.47 34.29
C VAL A 216 6.35 6.69 34.16
N ARG A 217 5.52 6.79 35.19
CA ARG A 217 4.17 6.23 35.16
C ARG A 217 3.29 7.02 34.19
N VAL A 218 2.77 6.34 33.19
CA VAL A 218 1.96 6.92 32.11
C VAL A 218 0.52 6.42 32.09
N ASP A 219 0.05 5.79 33.18
CA ASP A 219 -1.29 5.20 33.27
C ASP A 219 -2.40 6.25 33.06
N ASN A 220 -2.32 7.39 33.73
CA ASN A 220 -3.28 8.48 33.53
C ASN A 220 -3.24 9.03 32.09
N ALA A 221 -2.04 9.20 31.53
CA ALA A 221 -1.88 9.68 30.16
C ALA A 221 -2.43 8.70 29.12
N LEU A 222 -2.32 7.39 29.37
CA LEU A 222 -2.91 6.35 28.53
C LEU A 222 -4.43 6.27 28.68
N GLU A 223 -4.97 6.48 29.89
CA GLU A 223 -6.42 6.59 30.12
C GLU A 223 -7.03 7.79 29.38
N ASP A 224 -6.43 8.97 29.49
CA ASP A 224 -6.86 10.18 28.80
C ASP A 224 -6.81 10.00 27.27
N LEU A 225 -5.76 9.34 26.78
CA LEU A 225 -5.60 9.02 25.37
C LEU A 225 -6.69 8.05 24.89
N LEU A 226 -6.98 7.00 25.67
CA LEU A 226 -8.05 6.05 25.37
C LEU A 226 -9.43 6.73 25.36
N ALA A 227 -9.72 7.57 26.34
CA ALA A 227 -10.98 8.33 26.39
C ALA A 227 -11.15 9.23 25.15
N SER A 228 -10.08 9.91 24.74
CA SER A 228 -10.06 10.74 23.53
C SER A 228 -10.30 9.91 22.26
N MET A 229 -9.71 8.72 22.18
CA MET A 229 -9.88 7.80 21.06
C MET A 229 -11.30 7.24 20.95
N ILE A 230 -11.93 6.89 22.08
CA ILE A 230 -13.34 6.46 22.11
C ILE A 230 -14.26 7.59 21.62
N LYS A 231 -13.95 8.84 21.97
CA LYS A 231 -14.70 10.01 21.47
C LYS A 231 -14.52 10.19 19.96
N SER A 232 -13.28 10.10 19.46
CA SER A 232 -12.97 10.20 18.03
C SER A 232 -13.69 9.13 17.19
N ARG A 233 -13.77 7.89 17.70
CA ARG A 233 -14.52 6.80 17.05
C ARG A 233 -15.98 7.20 16.77
N LYS A 234 -16.67 7.78 17.76
CA LYS A 234 -18.07 8.20 17.62
C LYS A 234 -18.25 9.26 16.52
N VAL A 235 -17.30 10.18 16.40
CA VAL A 235 -17.31 11.23 15.35
C VAL A 235 -17.19 10.59 13.97
N ILE A 236 -16.27 9.66 13.78
CA ILE A 236 -16.06 8.98 12.50
C ILE A 236 -17.25 8.09 12.12
N GLU A 237 -17.87 7.43 13.09
CA GLU A 237 -19.08 6.63 12.83
C GLU A 237 -20.24 7.49 12.33
N HIS A 238 -20.36 8.74 12.80
CA HIS A 238 -21.31 9.71 12.27
C HIS A 238 -20.92 10.18 10.85
N GLY A 239 -19.66 10.56 10.60
CA GLY A 239 -19.20 11.01 9.29
C GLY A 239 -19.29 9.93 8.19
N LYS A 240 -19.16 8.65 8.56
CA LYS A 240 -19.30 7.52 7.62
C LYS A 240 -20.68 7.44 6.97
N ARG A 241 -21.73 8.00 7.59
CA ARG A 241 -23.09 8.01 7.04
C ARG A 241 -23.23 9.03 5.91
N GLU A 242 -22.57 10.18 6.02
CA GLU A 242 -22.61 11.26 5.01
C GLU A 242 -21.78 10.92 3.77
N ASN A 243 -20.62 10.28 3.95
CA ASN A 243 -19.69 9.95 2.86
C ASN A 243 -20.14 8.79 1.95
N ASN A 244 -21.32 8.21 2.20
CA ASN A 244 -21.87 7.13 1.37
C ASN A 244 -22.39 7.67 0.03
N GLU A 245 -22.86 8.91 -0.03
CA GLU A 245 -23.43 9.53 -1.24
C GLU A 245 -22.37 9.75 -2.32
N ALA A 246 -21.22 10.33 -1.96
CA ALA A 246 -20.10 10.57 -2.89
C ALA A 246 -19.60 9.28 -3.55
N LYS A 247 -19.58 8.19 -2.78
CA LYS A 247 -19.20 6.86 -3.28
C LYS A 247 -20.21 6.30 -4.28
N LEU A 248 -21.51 6.52 -4.05
CA LEU A 248 -22.57 6.10 -4.96
C LEU A 248 -22.53 6.90 -6.26
N ILE A 249 -22.31 8.21 -6.18
CA ILE A 249 -22.13 9.09 -7.35
C ILE A 249 -21.00 8.57 -8.22
N LEU A 250 -19.82 8.34 -7.65
CA LEU A 250 -18.66 7.92 -8.44
C LEU A 250 -18.83 6.52 -9.05
N LYS A 251 -19.47 5.59 -8.34
CA LYS A 251 -19.65 4.21 -8.79
C LYS A 251 -20.73 4.08 -9.88
N TYR A 252 -21.83 4.81 -9.76
CA TYR A 252 -23.00 4.64 -10.61
C TYR A 252 -23.23 5.79 -11.57
N LEU A 253 -23.09 7.05 -11.12
CA LEU A 253 -23.42 8.21 -11.95
C LEU A 253 -22.42 8.39 -13.10
N ALA A 254 -21.12 8.22 -12.86
CA ALA A 254 -20.09 8.42 -13.89
C ALA A 254 -20.17 7.41 -15.06
N PRO A 255 -20.34 6.09 -14.83
CA PRO A 255 -20.55 5.15 -15.93
C PRO A 255 -21.90 5.37 -16.64
N VAL A 256 -22.96 5.68 -15.89
CA VAL A 256 -24.28 5.94 -16.46
C VAL A 256 -24.27 7.20 -17.32
N SER A 257 -23.58 8.27 -16.89
CA SER A 257 -23.47 9.49 -17.68
C SER A 257 -22.74 9.26 -19.00
N PHE A 258 -21.69 8.42 -19.01
CA PHE A 258 -21.05 8.01 -20.25
C PHE A 258 -21.98 7.18 -21.15
N LEU A 259 -22.76 6.26 -20.60
CA LEU A 259 -23.75 5.53 -21.41
C LEU A 259 -24.84 6.45 -21.98
N LEU A 260 -25.26 7.45 -21.21
CA LEU A 260 -26.23 8.45 -21.68
C LEU A 260 -25.67 9.30 -22.83
N THR A 261 -24.37 9.60 -22.88
CA THR A 261 -23.80 10.30 -24.04
C THR A 261 -23.83 9.44 -25.31
N VAL A 262 -23.63 8.12 -25.18
CA VAL A 262 -23.79 7.18 -26.30
C VAL A 262 -25.24 7.17 -26.79
N VAL A 263 -26.21 7.08 -25.88
CA VAL A 263 -27.64 7.11 -26.20
C VAL A 263 -28.03 8.45 -26.85
N GLY A 264 -27.54 9.57 -26.29
CA GLY A 264 -27.78 10.91 -26.82
C GLY A 264 -27.22 11.09 -28.24
N ALA A 265 -26.01 10.59 -28.49
CA ALA A 265 -25.40 10.57 -29.82
C ALA A 265 -26.26 9.79 -30.82
N CYS A 266 -26.78 8.63 -30.43
CA CYS A 266 -27.61 7.80 -31.31
C CYS A 266 -28.98 8.44 -31.58
N ARG A 267 -29.62 9.01 -30.55
CA ARG A 267 -31.00 9.51 -30.63
C ARG A 267 -31.12 10.90 -31.23
N TYR A 268 -30.23 11.83 -30.88
CA TYR A 268 -30.33 13.24 -31.32
C TYR A 268 -29.50 13.53 -32.58
N PHE A 269 -28.37 12.86 -32.76
CA PHE A 269 -27.48 13.08 -33.91
C PHE A 269 -27.63 12.00 -34.99
N GLY A 270 -28.53 11.03 -34.81
CA GLY A 270 -28.78 9.95 -35.76
C GLY A 270 -27.57 9.03 -35.97
N PHE A 271 -26.66 8.94 -34.99
CA PHE A 271 -25.50 8.06 -35.11
C PHE A 271 -25.92 6.61 -34.94
N THR A 272 -25.39 5.73 -35.79
CA THR A 272 -25.38 4.30 -35.47
C THR A 272 -24.31 4.04 -34.40
N PRO A 273 -24.48 3.03 -33.52
CA PRO A 273 -23.47 2.69 -32.51
C PRO A 273 -22.07 2.44 -33.11
N THR A 274 -22.01 1.83 -34.29
CA THR A 274 -20.77 1.62 -35.04
C THR A 274 -20.12 2.93 -35.47
N LYS A 275 -20.92 3.92 -35.90
CA LYS A 275 -20.43 5.25 -36.25
C LYS A 275 -19.90 5.96 -35.01
N PHE A 276 -20.57 5.86 -33.86
CA PHE A 276 -20.07 6.42 -32.60
C PHE A 276 -18.70 5.85 -32.21
N ILE A 277 -18.55 4.51 -32.22
CA ILE A 277 -17.27 3.86 -31.89
C ILE A 277 -16.17 4.33 -32.85
N ARG A 278 -16.47 4.40 -34.16
CA ARG A 278 -15.50 4.88 -35.16
C ARG A 278 -15.13 6.34 -34.97
N TYR A 279 -16.05 7.20 -34.55
CA TYR A 279 -15.73 8.59 -34.22
C TYR A 279 -14.92 8.70 -32.92
N GLN A 280 -15.28 7.94 -31.89
CA GLN A 280 -14.61 7.99 -30.59
C GLN A 280 -13.17 7.46 -30.63
N PHE A 281 -12.92 6.37 -31.36
CA PHE A 281 -11.58 5.74 -31.38
C PHE A 281 -10.82 5.92 -32.70
N GLY A 282 -11.52 6.24 -33.79
CA GLY A 282 -10.92 6.41 -35.11
C GLY A 282 -10.57 7.84 -35.47
N THR A 283 -11.04 8.84 -34.71
CA THR A 283 -10.61 10.23 -34.87
C THR A 283 -9.64 10.63 -33.77
N VAL A 284 -8.63 11.43 -34.13
CA VAL A 284 -7.65 11.95 -33.16
C VAL A 284 -8.35 12.70 -32.03
N LEU A 285 -9.32 13.55 -32.36
CA LEU A 285 -10.05 14.36 -31.38
C LEU A 285 -10.92 13.50 -30.46
N GLY A 286 -11.63 12.49 -30.99
CA GLY A 286 -12.41 11.57 -30.17
C GLY A 286 -11.53 10.79 -29.18
N LEU A 287 -10.38 10.30 -29.64
CA LEU A 287 -9.45 9.54 -28.82
C LEU A 287 -8.82 10.42 -27.73
N GLN A 288 -8.49 11.67 -28.04
CA GLN A 288 -8.01 12.66 -27.07
C GLN A 288 -9.02 12.85 -25.92
N TRP A 289 -10.29 13.08 -26.24
CA TRP A 289 -11.34 13.24 -25.23
C TRP A 289 -11.57 11.96 -24.43
N PHE A 290 -11.49 10.79 -25.06
CA PHE A 290 -11.57 9.51 -24.36
C PHE A 290 -10.46 9.36 -23.31
N LEU A 291 -9.22 9.68 -23.68
CA LEU A 291 -8.06 9.60 -22.78
C LEU A 291 -8.21 10.56 -21.60
N ILE A 292 -8.61 11.82 -21.84
CA ILE A 292 -8.88 12.80 -20.78
C ILE A 292 -9.95 12.27 -19.82
N MET A 293 -11.09 11.82 -20.34
CA MET A 293 -12.20 11.32 -19.52
C MET A 293 -11.77 10.13 -18.66
N THR A 294 -10.98 9.21 -19.24
CA THR A 294 -10.46 8.05 -18.53
C THR A 294 -9.49 8.46 -17.42
N MET A 295 -8.58 9.39 -17.70
CA MET A 295 -7.63 9.92 -16.71
C MET A 295 -8.35 10.62 -15.55
N MET A 296 -9.35 11.46 -15.84
CA MET A 296 -10.17 12.13 -14.83
C MET A 296 -10.96 11.14 -13.98
N TYR A 297 -11.52 10.10 -14.60
CA TYR A 297 -12.23 9.05 -13.88
C TYR A 297 -11.29 8.25 -12.97
N LEU A 298 -10.10 7.87 -13.44
CA LEU A 298 -9.10 7.19 -12.62
C LEU A 298 -8.58 8.08 -11.48
N ALA A 299 -8.33 9.36 -11.74
CA ALA A 299 -7.92 10.33 -10.73
C ALA A 299 -8.99 10.50 -9.65
N SER A 300 -10.27 10.61 -10.03
CA SER A 300 -11.37 10.70 -9.06
C SER A 300 -11.55 9.43 -8.24
N LEU A 301 -11.38 8.24 -8.83
CA LEU A 301 -11.34 6.97 -8.08
C LEU A 301 -10.22 6.96 -7.04
N LEU A 302 -9.01 7.40 -7.41
CA LEU A 302 -7.88 7.49 -6.49
C LEU A 302 -8.15 8.52 -5.38
N LEU A 303 -8.63 9.71 -5.70
CA LEU A 303 -8.99 10.74 -4.73
C LEU A 303 -10.06 10.25 -3.75
N ASN A 304 -11.07 9.54 -4.24
CA ASN A 304 -12.09 8.95 -3.38
C ASN A 304 -11.50 7.96 -2.38
N VAL A 305 -10.43 7.21 -2.70
CA VAL A 305 -9.77 6.34 -1.70
C VAL A 305 -9.18 7.15 -0.54
N PHE A 306 -8.64 8.33 -0.80
CA PHE A 306 -8.10 9.21 0.24
C PHE A 306 -9.19 9.93 1.02
N LEU A 307 -10.23 10.42 0.35
CA LEU A 307 -11.29 11.21 0.99
C LEU A 307 -12.36 10.35 1.69
N SER A 308 -12.59 9.11 1.23
CA SER A 308 -13.62 8.24 1.83
C SER A 308 -13.18 7.55 3.11
N ARG A 309 -11.89 7.58 3.43
CA ARG A 309 -11.29 6.79 4.49
C ARG A 309 -10.61 7.69 5.51
N GLU A 310 -11.39 8.22 6.43
CA GLU A 310 -10.82 9.01 7.52
C GLU A 310 -10.11 8.11 8.53
N LYS A 311 -8.92 8.56 8.96
CA LYS A 311 -8.21 8.01 10.10
C LYS A 311 -8.92 8.45 11.38
N MET A 312 -8.97 7.57 12.37
CA MET A 312 -9.26 7.88 13.76
C MET A 312 -8.10 8.66 14.35
N ASP A 313 -8.32 9.97 14.47
CA ASP A 313 -7.38 10.89 15.08
C ASP A 313 -8.08 11.78 16.11
N ILE A 314 -7.31 12.28 17.08
CA ILE A 314 -7.79 13.11 18.20
C ILE A 314 -7.64 14.60 17.92
#